data_AF-A0A0W0TKJ9-F1
#
_entry.id   AF-A0A0W0TKJ9-F1
#
_cell.length_a   1.000
_cell.length_b   1.000
_cell.length_c   1.000
_cell.angle_alpha   90.00
_cell.angle_beta   90.00
_cell.angle_gamma   90.00
#
_symmetry.space_group_name_H-M   'P 1'
#
loop_
_entity.id
_entity.type
_entity.pdbx_description
1 polymer ?
#
loop_
_entity_poly.entity_id
_entity_poly.type
_entity_poly.pdbx_seq_one_letter_code
_entity_poly.pdbx_strand_id
1 'polypeptide(L)' 'MSELTKRINEWAAANKSIWLVENDGTTHHLNAAGNTVGIIDGKGSEYIEITDGKSTVLYNLNQIKLIKIS' A
#
# COMPACT_ATOMS: atom_id res chain seq x y z
N MET A 1 10.08 -12.99 -0.27
CA MET A 1 9.36 -11.77 0.17
C MET A 1 10.22 -10.58 -0.21
N SER A 2 9.70 -9.63 -1.00
CA SER A 2 10.45 -8.47 -1.50
C SER A 2 10.79 -7.48 -0.37
N GLU A 3 11.85 -6.69 -0.54
CA GLU A 3 12.24 -5.64 0.43
C GLU A 3 11.13 -4.60 0.60
N LEU A 4 10.39 -4.34 -0.47
CA LEU A 4 9.19 -3.50 -0.46
C LEU A 4 8.10 -4.09 0.46
N THR A 5 7.82 -5.40 0.32
CA THR A 5 6.84 -6.09 1.16
C THR A 5 7.20 -6.00 2.65
N LYS A 6 8.48 -6.22 3.00
CA LYS A 6 8.94 -6.08 4.39
C LYS A 6 8.69 -4.68 4.93
N ARG A 7 9.10 -3.66 4.18
CA ARG A 7 8.91 -2.26 4.57
C ARG A 7 7.45 -1.89 4.76
N ILE A 8 6.55 -2.30 3.85
CA ILE A 8 5.10 -2.05 4.00
C ILE A 8 4.55 -2.73 5.25
N ASN A 9 4.93 -3.99 5.51
CA ASN A 9 4.48 -4.70 6.70
C ASN A 9 4.97 -4.05 8.01
N GLU A 10 6.23 -3.59 8.04
CA GLU A 10 6.78 -2.85 9.18
C GLU A 10 6.03 -1.53 9.43
N TRP A 11 5.61 -0.84 8.37
CA TRP A 11 4.84 0.40 8.50
C TRP A 11 3.40 0.18 8.93
N ALA A 12 2.75 -0.85 8.41
CA ALA A 12 1.41 -1.25 8.82
C ALA A 12 1.40 -1.56 10.33
N ALA A 13 2.41 -2.29 10.82
CA ALA A 13 2.58 -2.57 12.24
C ALA A 13 2.82 -1.30 13.10
N ALA A 14 3.33 -0.22 12.49
CA ALA A 14 3.61 1.05 13.15
C ALA A 14 2.48 2.09 13.03
N ASN A 15 1.32 1.75 12.44
CA ASN A 15 0.18 2.66 12.21
C ASN A 15 0.54 3.99 11.50
N LYS A 16 1.51 3.96 10.57
CA LYS A 16 1.96 5.16 9.84
C LYS A 16 1.09 5.46 8.63
N SER A 17 0.99 6.73 8.24
CA SER A 17 0.24 7.11 7.03
C SER A 17 1.07 6.83 5.78
N ILE A 18 0.43 6.32 4.74
CA ILE A 18 1.06 5.99 3.45
C ILE A 18 0.48 6.89 2.36
N TRP A 19 1.35 7.36 1.49
CA TRP A 19 1.00 8.11 0.30
C TRP A 19 1.52 7.36 -0.91
N LEU A 20 0.60 6.93 -1.78
CA LEU A 20 0.94 6.31 -3.06
C LEU A 20 0.82 7.36 -4.15
N VAL A 21 1.91 7.56 -4.89
CA VAL A 21 1.90 8.45 -6.05
C VAL A 21 1.99 7.59 -7.30
N GLU A 22 0.99 7.69 -8.14
CA GLU A 22 0.91 6.98 -9.42
C GLU A 22 1.81 7.62 -10.49
N ASN A 23 2.01 6.91 -11.59
CA ASN A 23 2.80 7.36 -12.73
C ASN A 23 2.26 8.65 -13.39
N ASP A 24 0.95 8.88 -13.32
CA ASP A 24 0.29 10.09 -13.81
C ASP A 24 0.39 11.28 -12.81
N GLY A 25 0.94 11.05 -11.62
CA GLY A 25 1.03 12.02 -10.53
C GLY A 25 -0.15 12.03 -9.56
N THR A 26 -1.18 11.22 -9.81
CA THR A 26 -2.30 11.01 -8.88
C THR A 26 -1.77 10.52 -7.54
N THR A 27 -2.27 11.09 -6.45
CA THR A 27 -1.79 10.81 -5.10
C THR A 27 -2.92 10.27 -4.23
N HIS A 28 -2.73 9.08 -3.67
CA HIS A 28 -3.65 8.43 -2.76
C HIS A 28 -3.11 8.50 -1.33
N HIS A 29 -3.91 9.04 -0.42
CA HIS A 29 -3.59 9.04 0.99
C HIS A 29 -4.29 7.88 1.70
N LEU A 30 -3.49 7.06 2.35
CA LEU A 30 -3.90 5.85 3.03
C LEU A 30 -3.59 6.02 4.51
N ASN A 31 -4.63 6.26 5.29
CA ASN A 31 -4.49 6.28 6.73
C ASN A 31 -4.40 4.83 7.23
N ALA A 32 -3.26 4.40 7.77
CA ALA A 32 -3.14 3.05 8.33
C ALA A 32 -3.84 2.91 9.69
N ALA A 33 -4.21 4.02 10.35
CA ALA A 33 -4.88 3.97 11.64
C ALA A 33 -6.29 3.34 11.47
N GLY A 34 -6.42 2.08 11.89
CA GLY A 34 -7.66 1.30 11.80
C GLY A 34 -7.81 0.46 10.53
N ASN A 35 -6.82 0.49 9.63
CA ASN A 35 -6.84 -0.28 8.38
C ASN A 35 -5.79 -1.39 8.40
N THR A 36 -6.14 -2.56 7.88
CA THR A 36 -5.17 -3.62 7.60
C THR A 36 -4.55 -3.37 6.23
N VAL A 37 -3.22 -3.33 6.17
CA VAL A 37 -2.46 -3.14 4.93
C VAL A 37 -1.59 -4.37 4.68
N GLY A 38 -1.60 -4.88 3.45
CA GLY A 38 -0.77 -6.01 3.03
C GLY A 38 -0.31 -5.89 1.58
N ILE A 39 0.67 -6.71 1.19
CA ILE A 39 1.00 -6.93 -0.21
C ILE A 39 0.47 -8.30 -0.63
N ILE A 40 -0.24 -8.33 -1.75
CA ILE A 40 -0.63 -9.56 -2.44
C ILE A 40 0.12 -9.66 -3.77
N ASP A 41 0.67 -10.83 -4.03
CA ASP A 41 1.26 -11.16 -5.33
C ASP A 41 0.19 -11.85 -6.19
N GLY A 42 -0.21 -11.21 -7.28
CA GLY A 42 -1.29 -11.65 -8.15
C GLY A 42 -0.87 -11.69 -9.60
N LYS A 43 -0.76 -12.90 -10.17
CA LYS A 43 -0.60 -13.16 -11.62
C LYS A 43 0.44 -12.26 -12.32
N GLY A 44 1.60 -12.04 -11.69
CA GLY A 44 2.70 -11.26 -12.26
C GLY A 44 2.65 -9.76 -11.95
N SER A 45 1.87 -9.33 -10.96
CA SER A 45 1.90 -7.97 -10.41
C SER A 45 1.73 -8.01 -8.90
N GLU A 46 2.48 -7.18 -8.18
CA GLU A 46 2.27 -6.95 -6.75
C GLU A 46 1.20 -5.87 -6.57
N TYR A 47 0.31 -6.05 -5.59
CA TYR A 47 -0.70 -5.05 -5.23
C TYR A 47 -0.60 -4.73 -3.74
N ILE A 48 -0.87 -3.47 -3.38
CA ILE A 48 -1.15 -3.10 -2.00
C ILE A 48 -2.64 -3.29 -1.78
N GLU A 49 -2.98 -4.16 -0.82
CA GLU A 49 -4.33 -4.35 -0.33
C GLU A 49 -4.54 -3.57 0.95
N ILE A 50 -5.68 -2.86 1.03
CA ILE A 50 -6.04 -2.05 2.19
C ILE A 50 -7.49 -2.34 2.53
N THR A 51 -7.72 -2.76 3.77
CA THR A 51 -9.04 -3.11 4.27
C THR A 51 -9.37 -2.31 5.52
N ASP A 52 -10.47 -1.57 5.50
CA ASP A 52 -10.99 -0.78 6.64
C ASP A 52 -12.04 -1.53 7.48
N GLY A 53 -12.13 -2.86 7.27
CA GLY A 53 -13.12 -3.74 7.88
C GLY A 53 -14.49 -3.75 7.20
N LYS A 54 -14.76 -2.82 6.26
CA LYS A 54 -16.01 -2.76 5.47
C LYS A 54 -15.77 -2.91 3.98
N SER A 55 -14.64 -2.45 3.51
CA SER A 55 -14.26 -2.40 2.11
C SER A 55 -12.78 -2.69 1.95
N THR A 56 -12.44 -3.24 0.78
CA THR A 56 -11.07 -3.54 0.39
C THR A 56 -10.75 -2.78 -0.88
N VAL A 57 -9.64 -2.05 -0.87
CA VAL A 57 -9.10 -1.34 -2.04
C VAL A 57 -7.76 -1.96 -2.42
N LEU A 58 -7.56 -2.15 -3.72
CA LEU A 58 -6.34 -2.70 -4.28
C LEU A 58 -5.64 -1.65 -5.14
N TYR A 59 -4.35 -1.43 -4.87
CA TYR A 59 -3.49 -0.55 -5.67
C TYR A 59 -2.42 -1.37 -6.38
N ASN A 60 -2.40 -1.33 -7.71
CA ASN A 60 -1.40 -2.04 -8.51
C ASN A 60 -0.04 -1.35 -8.40
N LEU A 61 0.97 -2.03 -7.86
CA LEU A 61 2.30 -1.45 -7.65
C LEU A 61 3.02 -1.11 -8.96
N ASN A 62 2.67 -1.71 -10.09
CA ASN A 62 3.23 -1.33 -11.39
C ASN A 62 2.79 0.08 -11.83
N GLN A 63 1.70 0.59 -11.27
CA GLN A 63 1.20 1.94 -11.53
C GLN A 63 1.74 2.96 -10.50
N ILE A 64 2.36 2.49 -9.42
CA ILE A 64 2.90 3.34 -8.37
C ILE A 64 4.35 3.73 -8.70
N LYS A 65 4.56 5.04 -8.82
CA LYS A 65 5.88 5.64 -9.04
C LYS A 65 6.65 5.84 -7.75
N LEU A 66 5.95 6.23 -6.67
CA LEU A 66 6.56 6.56 -5.39
C LEU A 66 5.65 6.18 -4.23
N ILE A 67 6.26 5.69 -3.15
CA ILE A 67 5.59 5.47 -1.88
C ILE A 67 6.27 6.34 -0.82
N LYS A 68 5.49 7.20 -0.16
CA LYS A 68 5.93 8.04 0.95
C LYS A 68 5.22 7.63 2.23
N ILE A 69 5.95 7.63 3.34
CA ILE A 69 5.47 7.20 4.65
C ILE A 69 5.79 8.28 5.67
N SER A 70 4.81 8.64 6.49
CA SER A 70 4.95 9.59 7.60
C SER A 70 4.47 8.97 8.90
#